data_AF-A0A7X6ZY29-F1
#
_entry.id   AF-A0A7X6ZY29-F1
#
_cell.length_a   1.000
_cell.length_b   1.000
_cell.length_c   1.000
_cell.angle_alpha   90.00
_cell.angle_beta   90.00
_cell.angle_gamma   90.00
#
_symmetry.space_group_name_H-M   'P 1'
#
loop_
_entity.id
_entity.type
_entity.pdbx_description
1 polymer ?
#
loop_
_entity_poly.entity_id
_entity_poly.type
_entity_poly.pdbx_seq_one_letter_code
_entity_poly.pdbx_strand_id
1 'polypeptide(L)' 'MDMQATKSANFIEQIIRDDLESGRVKSIITRFPPEPNGYLHIGSAKAIWINADTARKYGGLFNLRYDDTN' A
#
# COMPACT_ATOMS: atom_id res chain seq x y z
N MET A 1 17.81 -25.11 -9.31
CA MET A 1 18.00 -23.77 -9.89
C MET A 1 16.63 -23.10 -9.88
N ASP A 2 16.33 -22.36 -8.81
CA ASP A 2 15.08 -21.62 -8.74
C ASP A 2 15.19 -20.39 -9.63
N MET A 3 14.47 -20.45 -10.74
CA MET A 3 14.31 -19.36 -11.68
C MET A 3 13.47 -18.27 -10.98
N GLN A 4 14.11 -17.34 -10.29
CA GLN A 4 13.44 -16.14 -9.81
C GLN A 4 13.01 -15.32 -11.03
N ALA A 5 11.72 -15.44 -11.38
CA ALA A 5 11.10 -14.51 -12.31
C ALA A 5 11.33 -13.09 -11.77
N THR A 6 12.03 -12.26 -12.54
CA THR A 6 12.14 -10.82 -12.32
C THR A 6 10.74 -10.25 -12.41
N LYS A 7 10.02 -10.24 -11.28
CA LYS A 7 8.74 -9.56 -11.14
C LYS A 7 9.02 -8.09 -11.47
N SER A 8 8.50 -7.62 -12.60
CA SER A 8 8.57 -6.19 -12.91
C SER A 8 7.99 -5.45 -11.71
N ALA A 9 8.76 -4.53 -11.14
CA ALA A 9 8.27 -3.71 -10.05
C ALA A 9 7.04 -2.95 -10.56
N ASN A 10 5.92 -3.02 -9.84
CA ASN A 10 4.78 -2.16 -10.09
C ASN A 10 5.26 -0.69 -10.07
N PHE A 11 4.71 0.20 -10.91
CA PHE A 11 5.07 1.61 -10.94
C PHE A 11 4.99 2.28 -9.54
N ILE A 12 4.09 1.83 -8.67
CA ILE A 12 4.00 2.30 -7.28
C ILE A 12 5.27 1.96 -6.48
N GLU A 13 5.82 0.76 -6.65
CA GLU A 13 7.05 0.34 -5.97
C GLU A 13 8.27 1.11 -6.46
N GLN A 14 8.28 1.51 -7.73
CA GLN A 14 9.30 2.38 -8.28
C GLN A 14 9.25 3.75 -7.61
N ILE A 15 8.08 4.38 -7.55
CA ILE A 15 7.90 5.68 -6.87
C ILE A 15 8.32 5.61 -5.40
N ILE A 16 7.91 4.56 -4.68
CA ILE A 16 8.27 4.37 -3.27
C ILE A 16 9.79 4.30 -3.09
N ARG A 17 10.47 3.54 -3.94
CA ARG A 17 11.93 3.41 -3.89
C ARG A 17 12.61 4.74 -4.19
N ASP A 18 12.20 5.43 -5.24
CA ASP A 18 12.79 6.72 -5.63
C ASP A 18 12.59 7.77 -4.52
N ASP A 19 11.43 7.78 -3.86
CA ASP A 19 11.11 8.67 -2.74
C ASP A 19 11.95 8.34 -1.47
N LEU A 20 12.25 7.06 -1.23
CA LEU A 20 13.10 6.63 -0.11
C LEU A 20 14.58 6.91 -0.39
N GLU A 21 15.06 6.60 -1.60
CA GLU A 21 16.45 6.81 -2.02
C GLU A 21 16.81 8.30 -2.09
N SER A 22 15.89 9.13 -2.57
CA SER A 22 16.06 10.60 -2.56
C SER A 22 15.94 11.22 -1.17
N GLY A 23 15.49 10.46 -0.16
CA GLY A 23 15.22 10.95 1.19
C GLY A 23 14.01 11.89 1.28
N ARG A 24 13.16 11.96 0.25
CA ARG A 24 11.93 12.75 0.25
C ARG A 24 10.99 12.33 1.38
N VAL A 25 10.94 11.04 1.68
CA VAL A 25 10.21 10.48 2.82
C VAL A 25 11.13 9.58 3.66
N LYS A 26 10.90 9.56 4.97
CA LYS A 26 11.69 8.73 5.90
C LYS A 26 11.13 7.32 6.08
N SER A 27 9.84 7.14 5.83
CA SER A 27 9.13 5.88 6.02
C SER A 27 7.85 5.86 5.18
N ILE A 28 7.36 4.66 4.86
CA ILE A 28 6.14 4.49 4.09
C ILE A 28 4.95 4.37 5.04
N ILE A 29 3.95 5.21 4.85
CA ILE A 29 2.70 5.17 5.61
C ILE A 29 1.56 5.12 4.61
N THR A 30 0.87 3.98 4.56
CA THR A 30 -0.28 3.76 3.67
C THR A 30 -1.59 3.85 4.44
N ARG A 31 -2.71 3.91 3.72
CA ARG A 31 -4.03 3.86 4.34
C ARG A 31 -5.08 3.20 3.46
N PHE A 32 -6.00 2.46 4.09
CA PHE A 32 -7.27 2.06 3.50
C PHE A 32 -8.39 2.92 4.09
N PRO A 33 -8.98 3.84 3.29
CA PRO A 33 -9.96 4.79 3.81
C PRO A 33 -11.41 4.51 3.33
N PRO A 34 -12.12 3.48 3.86
CA PRO A 34 -13.50 3.25 3.47
C PRO A 34 -14.45 4.28 4.07
N GLU A 35 -15.46 4.69 3.32
CA GLU A 35 -16.61 5.41 3.89
C GLU A 35 -17.40 4.44 4.81
N PRO A 36 -17.82 4.85 6.01
CA PRO A 36 -18.54 3.99 6.95
C PRO A 36 -20.05 3.90 6.63
N ASN A 37 -20.41 3.93 5.35
CA ASN A 37 -21.81 3.93 4.87
C ASN A 37 -22.21 2.65 4.12
N GLY A 38 -21.33 1.64 4.06
CA GLY A 38 -21.60 0.37 3.38
C GLY A 38 -20.71 -0.77 3.85
N TYR A 39 -21.10 -2.00 3.50
CA TYR A 39 -20.29 -3.19 3.76
C TYR A 39 -19.19 -3.35 2.72
N LEU A 40 -18.03 -3.81 3.17
CA LEU A 40 -16.93 -4.17 2.28
C LEU A 40 -17.31 -5.39 1.43
N HIS A 41 -16.77 -5.44 0.21
CA HIS A 41 -16.93 -6.57 -0.70
C HIS A 41 -15.56 -7.03 -1.22
N ILE A 42 -15.53 -8.06 -2.08
CA ILE A 42 -14.27 -8.65 -2.57
C ILE A 42 -13.35 -7.65 -3.29
N GLY A 43 -13.90 -6.57 -3.86
CA GLY A 43 -13.11 -5.49 -4.46
C GLY A 43 -12.28 -4.73 -3.41
N SER A 44 -12.83 -4.53 -2.21
CA SER A 44 -12.14 -3.91 -1.08
C SER A 44 -10.91 -4.71 -0.64
N ALA A 45 -10.96 -6.04 -0.76
CA ALA A 45 -9.85 -6.92 -0.38
C ALA A 45 -8.57 -6.60 -1.16
N LYS A 46 -8.68 -6.26 -2.45
CA LYS A 46 -7.51 -5.86 -3.27
C LYS A 46 -6.88 -4.57 -2.76
N ALA A 47 -7.69 -3.56 -2.42
CA ALA A 47 -7.21 -2.29 -1.91
C ALA A 47 -6.55 -2.45 -0.52
N ILE A 48 -7.17 -3.24 0.36
CA ILE A 48 -6.61 -3.57 1.69
C ILE A 48 -5.26 -4.29 1.51
N TRP A 49 -5.23 -5.34 0.68
CA TRP A 49 -4.01 -6.12 0.45
C TRP A 49 -2.88 -5.27 -0.07
N ILE A 50 -3.12 -4.45 -1.09
CA ILE A 50 -2.09 -3.57 -1.68
C ILE A 50 -1.53 -2.63 -0.62
N ASN A 51 -2.37 -1.95 0.16
CA ASN A 51 -1.88 -0.98 1.15
C ASN A 51 -1.16 -1.67 2.31
N ALA A 52 -1.75 -2.72 2.90
CA ALA A 52 -1.16 -3.44 4.01
C ALA A 52 0.15 -4.15 3.63
N ASP A 53 0.20 -4.82 2.47
CA ASP A 53 1.40 -5.49 1.97
C ASP A 53 2.50 -4.48 1.62
N THR A 54 2.14 -3.33 1.05
CA THR A 54 3.12 -2.26 0.77
C THR A 54 3.74 -1.72 2.05
N ALA A 55 2.93 -1.37 3.07
CA ALA A 55 3.46 -0.96 4.36
C ALA A 55 4.39 -2.03 4.96
N ARG A 56 3.96 -3.30 4.94
CA ARG A 56 4.76 -4.42 5.44
C ARG A 56 6.09 -4.59 4.70
N LYS A 57 6.08 -4.55 3.37
CA LYS A 57 7.25 -4.74 2.51
C LYS A 57 8.35 -3.70 2.77
N TYR A 58 7.96 -2.47 3.10
CA TYR A 58 8.90 -1.36 3.35
C TYR A 58 9.07 -1.05 4.85
N GLY A 59 8.62 -1.93 5.75
CA GLY A 59 8.76 -1.72 7.20
C GLY A 59 8.02 -0.50 7.74
N GLY A 60 6.96 -0.08 7.05
CA GLY A 60 6.16 1.09 7.31
C GLY A 60 4.90 0.84 8.14
N LEU A 61 3.98 1.81 8.13
CA LEU A 61 2.70 1.74 8.84
C LEU A 61 1.51 1.68 7.86
N PHE A 62 0.45 1.01 8.29
CA PHE A 62 -0.83 0.93 7.59
C PHE A 62 -1.95 1.44 8.48
N ASN A 63 -2.64 2.48 8.04
CA ASN A 63 -3.77 3.06 8.77
C ASN A 63 -5.09 2.59 8.16
N LEU A 64 -5.99 2.06 9.00
CA LEU A 64 -7.41 1.98 8.67
C LEU A 64 -8.06 3.29 9.10
N ARG A 65 -8.67 4.02 8.17
CA ARG A 65 -9.31 5.32 8.44
C ARG A 65 -10.74 5.29 7.92
N TYR A 66 -11.75 5.47 8.74
CA TYR A 66 -13.08 5.71 8.20
C TYR A 66 -13.13 7.12 7.62
N ASP A 67 -13.61 7.26 6.38
CA ASP A 67 -13.82 8.56 5.73
C ASP A 67 -15.28 8.98 5.96
N ASP A 68 -15.54 9.64 7.09
CA ASP A 68 -16.85 9.83 7.69
C ASP A 68 -17.43 11.26 7.50
N THR A 69 -17.10 11.93 6.40
CA THR A 69 -17.46 13.33 6.16
C THR A 69 -18.76 13.56 5.37
N ASN A 70 -19.61 12.54 5.23
CA ASN A 70 -20.87 12.59 4.47
C ASN A 70 -22.10 12.77 5.36
#